data_AF-D7N5S3-F1
#
_entry.id   AF-D7N5S3-F1
#
_cell.length_a   1.000
_cell.length_b   1.000
_cell.length_c   1.000
_cell.angle_alpha   90.00
_cell.angle_beta   90.00
_cell.angle_gamma   90.00
#
_symmetry.space_group_name_H-M   'P 1'
#
loop_
_entity.id
_entity.type
_entity.pdbx_description
1 polymer ?
#
loop_
_entity_poly.entity_id
_entity_poly.type
_entity_poly.pdbx_seq_one_letter_code
_entity_poly.pdbx_strand_id
1 'polypeptide(L)' 'MSMDYHKNIINKKLPYTIGGGIGQSRLCMFFLEKRHIGEVQASVWTPEIIDECKKQNIILL' A
#
# COMPACT_ATOMS: atom_id res chain seq x y z
N MET A 1 -11.27 12.70 26.20
CA MET A 1 -10.33 11.86 25.41
C MET A 1 -8.94 11.98 26.02
N SER A 2 -8.32 10.88 26.46
CA SER A 2 -6.92 10.91 26.91
C SER A 2 -5.97 10.75 25.73
N MET A 3 -5.00 11.66 25.56
CA MET A 3 -4.00 11.64 24.48
C MET A 3 -2.69 10.95 24.92
N ASP A 4 -2.77 9.67 25.31
CA ASP A 4 -1.66 9.00 26.00
C ASP A 4 -0.37 8.91 25.17
N TYR A 5 -0.49 8.66 23.86
CA TYR A 5 0.67 8.67 22.95
C TYR A 5 1.39 10.02 22.98
N HIS A 6 0.65 11.12 22.80
CA HIS A 6 1.21 12.48 22.77
C HIS A 6 1.82 12.87 24.13
N LYS A 7 1.14 12.53 25.24
CA LYS A 7 1.68 12.73 26.59
C LYS A 7 3.00 11.98 26.77
N ASN A 8 3.13 10.77 26.24
CA ASN A 8 4.36 9.99 26.34
C ASN A 8 5.49 10.54 25.45
N ILE A 9 5.18 11.16 24.31
CA ILE A 9 6.17 11.91 23.51
C ILE A 9 6.69 13.12 24.28
N ILE A 10 5.80 13.97 24.80
CA ILE A 10 6.17 15.20 25.52
C ILE A 10 6.98 14.87 26.78
N ASN A 11 6.56 13.84 27.51
CA ASN A 11 7.24 13.38 28.72
C ASN A 11 8.50 12.53 28.42
N LYS A 12 8.94 12.45 27.16
CA LYS A 12 10.13 11.71 26.71
C LYS A 12 10.14 10.25 27.17
N LYS A 13 8.95 9.62 27.26
CA LYS A 13 8.78 8.21 27.66
C LYS A 13 8.92 7.25 26.47
N LEU A 14 8.64 7.71 25.26
CA LEU A 14 8.85 6.93 24.04
C LEU A 14 10.27 7.18 23.51
N PRO A 15 10.96 6.15 22.99
CA PRO A 15 12.29 6.31 22.42
C PRO A 15 12.23 7.12 21.12
N TYR A 16 13.35 7.75 20.77
CA TYR A 16 13.51 8.32 19.43
C TYR A 16 13.66 7.18 18.43
N THR A 17 12.84 7.21 17.38
CA THR A 17 12.83 6.18 16.34
C THR A 17 13.04 6.80 14.98
N ILE A 18 13.80 6.11 14.14
CA ILE A 18 13.73 6.25 12.69
C ILE A 18 12.85 5.13 12.16
N GLY A 19 11.91 5.46 11.26
CA GLY A 19 10.93 4.52 10.75
C GLY A 19 10.65 4.73 9.27
N GLY A 20 9.94 3.76 8.69
CA GLY A 20 9.52 3.80 7.30
C GLY A 20 8.57 2.65 6.98
N GLY A 21 8.09 2.61 5.74
CA GLY A 21 7.25 1.54 5.22
C GLY A 21 7.66 1.19 3.80
N ILE A 22 7.66 -0.11 3.48
CA ILE A 22 7.93 -0.62 2.14
C ILE A 22 6.62 -1.12 1.56
N GLY A 23 6.22 -0.61 0.40
CA GLY A 23 4.99 -1.01 -0.25
C GLY A 23 5.11 -2.40 -0.87
N GLN A 24 4.61 -3.43 -0.19
CA GLN A 24 4.71 -4.83 -0.62
C GLN A 24 4.25 -5.03 -2.08
N SER A 25 3.00 -4.68 -2.40
CA SER A 25 2.44 -4.90 -3.75
C SER A 25 3.16 -4.06 -4.81
N ARG A 26 3.66 -2.87 -4.47
CA ARG A 26 4.47 -2.06 -5.39
C ARG A 26 5.82 -2.70 -5.68
N LEU A 27 6.45 -3.28 -4.66
CA LEU A 27 7.70 -4.01 -4.80
C LEU A 27 7.49 -5.27 -5.66
N CYS A 28 6.43 -6.03 -5.42
CA CYS A 28 6.05 -7.18 -6.25
C CYS A 28 5.75 -6.78 -7.70
N MET A 29 4.97 -5.71 -7.93
CA MET A 29 4.66 -5.20 -9.26
C MET A 29 5.94 -4.82 -10.03
N PHE A 30 6.89 -4.17 -9.36
CA PHE A 30 8.19 -3.83 -9.95
C PHE A 30 9.03 -5.06 -10.29
N PHE A 31 9.24 -5.97 -9.33
CA PHE A 31 10.08 -7.16 -9.55
C PHE A 31 9.51 -8.16 -10.56
N LEU A 32 8.19 -8.21 -10.68
CA LEU A 32 7.49 -9.10 -11.62
C LEU A 32 7.14 -8.40 -12.94
N GLU A 33 7.60 -7.16 -13.13
CA GLU A 33 7.34 -6.31 -14.30
C GLU A 33 5.85 -6.26 -14.69
N LYS A 34 4.98 -6.22 -13.68
CA LYS A 34 3.53 -6.14 -13.87
C LYS A 34 3.12 -4.74 -14.28
N ARG A 35 2.14 -4.65 -15.17
CA ARG A 35 1.62 -3.40 -15.73
C ARG A 35 0.63 -2.72 -14.79
N HIS A 36 -0.06 -3.49 -13.96
CA HIS A 36 -1.03 -2.97 -12.99
C HIS A 36 -0.86 -3.63 -11.62
N ILE A 37 -0.99 -2.85 -10.54
CA ILE A 37 -0.82 -3.35 -9.16
C ILE A 37 -1.86 -4.42 -8.79
N GLY A 38 -3.02 -4.38 -9.45
CA GLY A 38 -4.06 -5.40 -9.29
C GLY A 38 -3.66 -6.79 -9.79
N GLU A 39 -2.57 -6.93 -10.57
CA GLU A 39 -2.03 -8.26 -10.95
C GLU A 39 -1.35 -8.98 -9.78
N VAL A 40 -1.04 -8.27 -8.69
CA VAL A 40 -0.35 -8.81 -7.49
C VAL A 40 -1.10 -8.54 -6.20
N GLN A 41 -2.24 -7.85 -6.24
CA GLN A 41 -3.05 -7.50 -5.08
C GLN A 41 -4.54 -7.57 -5.41
N ALA A 42 -5.27 -8.40 -4.67
CA ALA A 42 -6.73 -8.43 -4.73
C ALA A 42 -7.31 -7.13 -4.14
N SER A 43 -8.12 -6.43 -4.92
CA SER A 43 -8.72 -5.15 -4.53
C SER A 43 -9.97 -4.88 -5.35
N VAL A 44 -10.70 -3.83 -4.97
CA VAL A 44 -11.78 -3.28 -5.78
C VAL A 44 -11.23 -2.28 -6.79
N TRP A 45 -11.79 -2.32 -7.99
CA TRP A 45 -11.45 -1.44 -9.11
C TRP A 45 -12.75 -0.94 -9.75
N THR A 46 -12.71 0.25 -10.36
CA THR A 46 -13.89 0.75 -11.06
C THR A 46 -14.14 -0.05 -12.34
N PRO A 47 -15.39 -0.08 -12.87
CA PRO A 47 -15.69 -0.79 -14.10
C PRO A 47 -14.80 -0.37 -15.28
N GLU A 48 -14.46 0.93 -15.35
CA GLU A 48 -13.60 1.47 -16.41
C GLU A 48 -12.18 0.90 -16.34
N ILE A 49 -11.62 0.73 -15.13
CA ILE A 49 -10.29 0.12 -14.92
C ILE A 49 -10.32 -1.36 -15.29
N ILE A 50 -11.37 -2.08 -14.92
CA ILE A 50 -11.53 -3.50 -15.24
C ILE A 50 -11.58 -3.67 -16.77
N ASP A 51 -12.38 -2.86 -17.47
CA ASP A 51 -12.51 -2.91 -18.92
C ASP A 51 -11.20 -2.55 -19.64
N GLU A 52 -10.48 -1.54 -19.17
CA GLU A 52 -9.18 -1.15 -19.74
C GLU A 52 -8.12 -2.24 -19.52
N CYS A 53 -8.01 -2.79 -18.31
CA CYS A 53 -7.10 -3.90 -18.03
C CYS A 53 -7.41 -5.11 -18.91
N LYS A 54 -8.70 -5.45 -19.07
CA LYS A 54 -9.14 -6.55 -19.92
C LYS A 54 -8.77 -6.34 -21.39
N LYS A 55 -8.93 -5.13 -21.94
CA LYS A 55 -8.51 -4.78 -23.32
C LYS A 55 -7.00 -4.94 -23.51
N GLN A 56 -6.21 -4.70 -22.48
CA GLN A 56 -4.75 -4.83 -22.50
C GLN A 56 -4.23 -6.22 -22.10
N ASN A 57 -5.13 -7.21 -21.94
CA ASN A 57 -4.80 -8.56 -21.45
C ASN A 57 -4.09 -8.57 -20.08
N ILE A 58 -4.43 -7.60 -19.21
CA ILE A 58 -3.96 -7.50 -17.84
C ILE A 58 -4.95 -8.25 -16.92
N ILE A 59 -4.45 -9.20 -16.14
CA ILE A 59 -5.28 -10.02 -15.23
C ILE A 59 -5.29 -9.41 -13.84
N LEU A 60 -6.46 -8.94 -13.38
CA LEU A 60 -6.64 -8.46 -12.01
C LEU A 60 -7.00 -9.63 -11.07
N LEU A 61 -6.44 -9.64 -9.86
CA LEU A 61 -6.76 -10.58 -8.76
C LEU A 61 -7.99 -10.16 -7.95
#